data_AF-A0A072KT19-F1
#
_entry.id   AF-A0A072KT19-F1
#
_cell.length_a   1.000
_cell.length_b   1.000
_cell.length_c   1.000
_cell.angle_alpha   90.00
_cell.angle_beta   90.00
_cell.angle_gamma   90.00
#
_symmetry.space_group_name_H-M   'P 1'
#
loop_
_entity.id
_entity.type
_entity.pdbx_description
1 polymer ?
#
loop_
_entity_poly.entity_id
_entity_poly.type
_entity_poly.pdbx_seq_one_letter_code
_entity_poly.pdbx_strand_id
1 'polypeptide(L)'
;MQQGMLSSLLLSLSLLTLPVAVSAKEMQESVVEQWLQDTQIQTKVSELLEYVVRDEVDSLKFSLDRLAFPQQEVVRFRLLEKLEQQNIILTPRMALFVESQVRLTPTYQMLERGDGYEFSVPAFNYPAIASRLIKRWKQDQSTLDFVLQAERKELNLQQWLTGTSQQIQTRESLLIRELDSLSPSALKALTTQLTQANVTSWLPSTAVVVRMAQVSQDKAMYDLLWRMRADYNSQQELKRLADTGDAFSLQQLMNATINPSLKPHAIRLLTKSNPLSPEVKQFLIAKMALSEEATLVARQLAQQGHQTWLEELISSNRQVKARQIEQVLK
;
A
#
# COMPACT_ATOMS: atom_id res chain seq x y z
N MET A 1 64.32 -18.53 34.30
CA MET A 1 63.66 -18.06 33.06
C MET A 1 63.19 -19.24 32.18
N GLN A 2 62.55 -20.29 32.74
CA GLN A 2 62.10 -21.47 31.98
C GLN A 2 60.57 -21.68 31.99
N GLN A 3 59.82 -20.90 32.78
CA GLN A 3 58.36 -20.98 32.88
C GLN A 3 57.64 -20.18 31.78
N GLY A 4 58.35 -19.30 31.07
CA GLY A 4 57.80 -18.48 29.98
C GLY A 4 57.82 -19.14 28.60
N MET A 5 58.57 -20.23 28.40
CA MET A 5 58.64 -20.93 27.11
C MET A 5 57.59 -22.06 26.98
N LEU A 6 57.05 -22.56 28.09
CA LEU A 6 55.97 -23.57 28.05
C LEU A 6 54.59 -22.92 27.83
N SER A 7 54.41 -21.68 28.29
CA SER A 7 53.19 -20.90 28.09
C SER A 7 53.03 -20.43 26.65
N SER A 8 54.12 -20.16 25.92
CA SER A 8 54.08 -19.82 24.49
C SER A 8 53.83 -21.03 23.58
N LEU A 9 54.20 -22.24 24.00
CA LEU A 9 53.88 -23.49 23.29
C LEU A 9 52.42 -23.95 23.47
N LEU A 10 51.81 -23.67 24.63
CA LEU A 10 50.39 -23.94 24.85
C LEU A 10 49.48 -22.92 24.13
N LEU A 11 49.93 -21.67 23.98
CA LEU A 11 49.20 -20.65 23.22
C LEU A 11 49.25 -20.90 21.70
N SER A 12 50.33 -21.49 21.17
CA SER A 12 50.44 -21.80 19.74
C SER A 12 49.62 -23.03 19.32
N LEU A 13 49.34 -23.98 20.23
CA LEU A 13 48.43 -25.10 19.94
C LEU A 13 46.94 -24.73 19.98
N SER A 14 46.57 -23.63 20.62
CA SER A 14 45.17 -23.19 20.76
C SER A 14 44.68 -22.34 19.57
N LEU A 15 45.59 -21.83 18.75
CA LEU A 15 45.32 -21.07 17.53
C LEU A 15 45.04 -21.95 16.28
N LEU A 16 45.06 -23.27 16.41
CA LEU A 16 44.69 -24.22 15.34
C LEU A 16 43.22 -24.64 15.35
N THR A 17 42.40 -24.05 16.23
CA THR A 17 40.93 -24.16 16.11
C THR A 17 40.45 -23.14 15.09
N LEU A 18 40.70 -23.45 13.81
CA LEU A 18 39.97 -22.84 12.71
C LEU A 18 38.47 -22.92 13.04
N PRO A 19 37.68 -21.85 12.89
CA PRO A 19 36.25 -21.99 12.91
C PRO A 19 35.91 -23.03 11.84
N VAL A 20 35.24 -24.11 12.22
CA VAL A 20 34.62 -25.01 11.25
C VAL A 20 33.67 -24.13 10.46
N ALA A 21 34.11 -23.66 9.30
CA ALA A 21 33.22 -23.12 8.30
C ALA A 21 32.23 -24.25 8.06
N VAL A 22 31.00 -24.07 8.53
CA VAL A 22 29.88 -24.95 8.23
C VAL A 22 29.70 -24.86 6.72
N SER A 23 30.41 -25.74 6.01
CA SER A 23 30.32 -25.87 4.58
C SER A 23 28.91 -26.35 4.30
N ALA A 24 28.11 -25.51 3.65
CA ALA A 24 26.76 -25.85 3.26
C ALA A 24 26.80 -27.13 2.42
N LYS A 25 25.93 -28.09 2.73
CA LYS A 25 25.95 -29.39 2.08
C LYS A 25 25.15 -29.32 0.79
N GLU A 26 25.86 -29.46 -0.33
CA GLU A 26 25.22 -29.47 -1.65
C GLU A 26 24.38 -30.75 -1.83
N MET A 27 23.18 -30.59 -2.39
CA MET A 27 22.26 -31.64 -2.77
C MET A 27 21.89 -31.51 -4.24
N GLN A 28 21.76 -32.65 -4.91
CA GLN A 28 21.25 -32.70 -6.28
C GLN A 28 19.75 -32.44 -6.30
N GLU A 29 19.26 -31.82 -7.37
CA GLU A 29 17.85 -31.49 -7.57
C GLU A 29 16.92 -32.70 -7.47
N SER A 30 17.31 -33.83 -8.08
CA SER A 30 16.56 -35.09 -8.00
C SER A 30 16.37 -35.59 -6.56
N VAL A 31 17.36 -35.37 -5.69
CA VAL A 31 17.30 -35.76 -4.28
C VAL A 31 16.35 -34.83 -3.52
N VAL A 32 16.36 -33.53 -3.83
CA VAL A 32 15.43 -32.55 -3.26
C VAL A 32 13.99 -32.93 -3.62
N GLU A 33 13.73 -33.23 -4.90
CA GLU A 33 12.40 -33.66 -5.36
C GLU A 33 11.94 -34.96 -4.68
N GLN A 34 12.83 -35.93 -4.51
CA GLN A 34 12.52 -37.18 -3.81
C GLN A 34 12.08 -36.93 -2.35
N TRP A 35 12.81 -36.09 -1.61
CA TRP A 35 12.43 -35.70 -0.25
C TRP A 35 11.09 -34.98 -0.20
N LEU A 36 10.82 -34.13 -1.18
CA LEU A 36 9.59 -33.37 -1.31
C LEU A 36 8.36 -34.25 -1.61
N GLN A 37 8.56 -35.44 -2.19
CA GLN A 37 7.51 -36.41 -2.52
C GLN A 37 7.40 -37.56 -1.51
N ASP A 38 8.32 -37.68 -0.56
CA ASP A 38 8.37 -38.75 0.42
C ASP A 38 7.09 -38.81 1.29
N THR A 39 6.47 -40.00 1.36
CA THR A 39 5.23 -40.22 2.10
C THR A 39 5.40 -40.08 3.61
N GLN A 40 6.54 -40.50 4.19
CA GLN A 40 6.81 -40.34 5.62
C GLN A 40 6.92 -38.86 6.00
N ILE A 41 7.52 -38.04 5.12
CA ILE A 41 7.55 -36.58 5.29
C ILE A 41 6.13 -36.02 5.31
N GLN A 42 5.28 -36.43 4.36
CA GLN A 42 3.89 -35.97 4.28
C GLN A 42 3.08 -36.37 5.53
N THR A 43 3.24 -37.60 6.02
CA THR A 43 2.61 -38.05 7.26
C THR A 43 3.08 -37.20 8.44
N LYS A 44 4.39 -36.96 8.55
CA LYS A 44 4.91 -36.15 9.66
C LYS A 44 4.43 -34.70 9.60
N VAL A 45 4.39 -34.09 8.41
CA VAL A 45 3.84 -32.74 8.22
C VAL A 45 2.37 -32.70 8.63
N SER A 46 1.58 -33.72 8.30
CA SER A 46 0.17 -33.79 8.68
C SER A 46 -0.01 -33.87 10.20
N GLU A 47 0.79 -34.68 10.89
CA GLU A 47 0.82 -34.74 12.36
C GLU A 47 1.18 -33.37 12.96
N LEU A 48 2.22 -32.71 12.44
CA LEU A 48 2.62 -31.39 12.93
C LEU A 48 1.57 -30.30 12.66
N LEU A 49 0.81 -30.41 11.57
CA LEU A 49 -0.33 -29.53 11.29
C LEU A 49 -1.44 -29.68 12.33
N GLU A 50 -1.65 -30.87 12.92
CA GLU A 50 -2.63 -31.02 14.01
C GLU A 50 -2.23 -30.18 15.23
N TYR A 51 -0.94 -30.16 15.59
CA TYR A 51 -0.44 -29.29 16.65
C TYR A 51 -0.63 -27.81 16.32
N VAL A 52 -0.49 -27.43 15.05
CA VAL A 52 -0.77 -26.06 14.60
C VAL A 52 -2.25 -25.70 14.82
N VAL A 53 -3.17 -26.55 14.37
CA VAL A 53 -4.62 -26.31 14.49
C VAL A 53 -5.06 -26.21 15.96
N ARG A 54 -4.41 -26.96 16.86
CA ARG A 54 -4.68 -26.95 18.30
C ARG A 54 -3.91 -25.87 19.09
N ASP A 55 -3.10 -25.04 18.41
CA ASP A 55 -2.21 -24.04 19.03
C ASP A 55 -1.19 -24.65 20.03
N GLU A 56 -0.82 -25.92 19.84
CA GLU A 56 0.14 -26.68 20.67
C GLU A 56 1.58 -26.46 20.20
N VAL A 57 2.05 -25.20 20.27
CA VAL A 57 3.36 -24.78 19.74
C VAL A 57 4.55 -25.51 20.38
N ASP A 58 4.49 -25.81 21.67
CA ASP A 58 5.58 -26.52 22.36
C ASP A 58 5.71 -27.97 21.87
N SER A 59 4.59 -28.67 21.68
CA SER A 59 4.53 -30.02 21.10
C SER A 59 5.03 -30.04 19.65
N LEU A 60 4.64 -29.03 18.87
CA LEU A 60 5.10 -28.83 17.50
C LEU A 60 6.62 -28.69 17.45
N LYS A 61 7.17 -27.75 18.24
CA LYS A 61 8.62 -27.48 18.29
C LYS A 61 9.38 -28.72 18.74
N PHE A 62 8.94 -29.37 19.82
CA PHE A 62 9.58 -30.57 20.32
C PHE A 62 9.61 -31.70 19.27
N SER A 63 8.50 -31.91 18.58
CA SER A 63 8.40 -32.95 17.54
C SER A 63 9.26 -32.65 16.31
N LEU A 64 9.39 -31.38 15.95
CA LEU A 64 10.20 -30.91 14.84
C LEU A 64 11.71 -30.98 15.14
N ASP A 65 12.11 -30.56 16.34
CA ASP A 65 13.53 -30.48 16.73
C ASP A 65 14.17 -31.87 16.92
N ARG A 66 13.35 -32.92 17.10
CA ARG A 66 13.80 -34.31 17.21
C ARG A 66 14.05 -35.00 15.88
N LEU A 67 13.60 -34.41 14.76
CA LEU A 67 13.85 -34.97 13.45
C LEU A 67 15.33 -34.85 13.09
N ALA A 68 15.87 -35.89 12.47
CA ALA A 68 17.24 -35.85 11.94
C ALA A 68 17.30 -34.99 10.66
N PHE A 69 18.47 -34.43 10.36
CA PHE A 69 18.73 -33.87 9.05
C PHE A 69 18.91 -35.00 8.01
N PRO A 70 18.46 -34.82 6.74
CA PRO A 70 17.82 -33.62 6.17
C PRO A 70 16.31 -33.50 6.45
N GLN A 71 15.65 -34.58 6.90
CA GLN A 71 14.20 -34.64 7.13
C GLN A 71 13.64 -33.43 7.90
N GLN A 72 14.35 -32.95 8.91
CA GLN A 72 13.94 -31.77 9.67
C GLN A 72 13.71 -30.53 8.79
N GLU A 73 14.61 -30.21 7.85
CA GLU A 73 14.46 -29.03 6.97
C GLU A 73 13.34 -29.22 5.95
N VAL A 74 13.19 -30.44 5.43
CA VAL A 74 12.09 -30.79 4.51
C VAL A 74 10.75 -30.58 5.21
N VAL A 75 10.62 -31.09 6.44
CA VAL A 75 9.39 -30.97 7.24
C VAL A 75 9.13 -29.50 7.61
N ARG A 76 10.16 -28.73 7.99
CA ARG A 76 10.04 -27.27 8.20
C ARG A 76 9.47 -26.57 6.96
N PHE A 77 10.07 -26.84 5.81
CA PHE A 77 9.66 -26.24 4.54
C PHE A 77 8.22 -26.60 4.18
N ARG A 78 7.87 -27.89 4.18
CA ARG A 78 6.52 -28.35 3.84
C ARG A 78 5.47 -27.88 4.85
N LEU A 79 5.79 -27.86 6.14
CA LEU A 79 4.87 -27.35 7.16
C LEU A 79 4.52 -25.88 6.89
N LEU A 80 5.54 -25.01 6.75
CA LEU A 80 5.31 -23.59 6.49
C LEU A 80 4.62 -23.34 5.16
N GLU A 81 4.98 -24.11 4.12
CA GLU A 81 4.30 -24.07 2.83
C GLU A 81 2.80 -24.39 2.98
N LYS A 82 2.44 -25.40 3.78
CA LYS A 82 1.04 -25.73 4.07
C LYS A 82 0.33 -24.62 4.84
N LEU A 83 0.98 -23.96 5.80
CA LEU A 83 0.40 -22.80 6.49
C LEU A 83 0.07 -21.68 5.50
N GLU A 84 0.99 -21.41 4.57
CA GLU A 84 0.83 -20.36 3.56
C GLU A 84 -0.27 -20.73 2.55
N GLN A 85 -0.24 -21.94 1.99
CA GLN A 85 -1.22 -22.42 1.01
C GLN A 85 -2.65 -22.47 1.58
N GLN A 86 -2.80 -22.88 2.84
CA GLN A 86 -4.10 -22.99 3.51
C GLN A 86 -4.56 -21.67 4.13
N ASN A 87 -3.80 -20.58 4.01
CA ASN A 87 -4.13 -19.28 4.57
C ASN A 87 -4.42 -19.32 6.09
N ILE A 88 -3.66 -20.12 6.85
CA ILE A 88 -3.88 -20.28 8.29
C ILE A 88 -3.61 -18.96 9.02
N ILE A 89 -4.57 -18.51 9.81
CA ILE A 89 -4.42 -17.33 10.67
C ILE A 89 -3.52 -17.69 11.86
N LEU A 90 -2.38 -17.02 11.97
CA LEU A 90 -1.42 -17.31 13.05
C LEU A 90 -1.90 -16.69 14.38
N THR A 91 -1.90 -17.50 15.43
CA THR A 91 -1.99 -17.01 16.82
C THR A 91 -0.70 -16.27 17.19
N PRO A 92 -0.69 -15.43 18.24
CA PRO A 92 0.55 -14.80 18.70
C PRO A 92 1.66 -15.79 19.05
N ARG A 93 1.31 -16.94 19.64
CA ARG A 93 2.27 -18.00 19.97
C ARG A 93 2.83 -18.66 18.71
N MET A 94 1.98 -18.98 17.74
CA MET A 94 2.41 -19.54 16.46
C MET A 94 3.27 -18.54 15.67
N ALA A 95 2.95 -17.25 15.72
CA ALA A 95 3.76 -16.20 15.08
C ALA A 95 5.20 -16.16 15.65
N LEU A 96 5.38 -16.32 16.96
CA LEU A 96 6.72 -16.43 17.55
C LEU A 96 7.47 -17.67 17.05
N PHE A 97 6.78 -18.81 16.91
CA PHE A 97 7.36 -20.02 16.32
C PHE A 97 7.79 -19.79 14.88
N VAL A 98 6.92 -19.25 14.02
CA VAL A 98 7.23 -18.97 12.61
C VAL A 98 8.36 -17.92 12.50
N GLU A 99 8.37 -16.87 13.34
CA GLU A 99 9.44 -15.85 13.35
C GLU A 99 10.79 -16.45 13.75
N SER A 100 10.81 -17.46 14.62
CA SER A 100 12.04 -18.17 14.94
C SER A 100 12.63 -18.92 13.73
N GLN A 101 11.80 -19.38 12.79
CA GLN A 101 12.25 -20.05 11.56
C GLN A 101 12.92 -19.10 10.57
N VAL A 102 12.60 -17.79 10.59
CA VAL A 102 13.24 -16.78 9.74
C VAL A 102 14.74 -16.67 10.01
N ARG A 103 15.14 -16.88 11.27
CA ARG A 103 16.52 -16.67 11.74
C ARG A 103 17.42 -17.88 11.52
N LEU A 104 16.88 -19.03 11.10
CA LEU A 104 17.62 -20.26 10.92
C LEU A 104 18.20 -20.33 9.52
N THR A 105 19.50 -20.57 9.41
CA THR A 105 20.18 -20.74 8.12
C THR A 105 19.97 -22.17 7.61
N PRO A 106 19.44 -22.37 6.38
CA PRO A 106 19.33 -23.69 5.78
C PRO A 106 20.70 -24.33 5.60
N THR A 107 20.83 -25.59 5.99
CA THR A 107 22.08 -26.37 5.95
C THR A 107 22.36 -26.89 4.56
N TYR A 108 21.30 -27.24 3.83
CA TYR A 108 21.41 -27.85 2.52
C TYR A 108 21.15 -26.86 1.40
N GLN A 109 22.00 -26.91 0.39
CA GLN A 109 21.94 -26.04 -0.79
C GLN A 109 21.88 -26.87 -2.07
N MET A 110 21.43 -26.27 -3.15
CA MET A 110 21.34 -26.87 -4.48
C MET A 110 21.90 -25.88 -5.49
N LEU A 111 22.64 -26.38 -6.48
CA LEU A 111 23.08 -25.57 -7.62
C LEU A 111 21.93 -25.38 -8.60
N GLU A 112 21.63 -24.13 -8.89
CA GLU A 112 20.68 -23.74 -9.92
C GLU A 112 21.47 -23.15 -11.10
N ARG A 113 21.12 -23.57 -12.32
CA ARG A 113 21.75 -23.14 -13.57
C ARG A 113 20.78 -22.26 -14.36
N GLY A 114 21.17 -21.01 -14.62
CA GLY A 114 20.38 -20.06 -15.41
C GLY A 114 21.28 -19.08 -16.17
N ASP A 115 20.93 -18.80 -17.43
CA ASP A 115 21.58 -17.78 -18.28
C ASP A 115 23.13 -17.84 -18.34
N GLY A 116 23.70 -19.04 -18.29
CA GLY A 116 25.16 -19.25 -18.34
C GLY A 116 25.89 -19.07 -17.00
N TYR A 117 25.16 -18.91 -15.90
CA TYR A 117 25.68 -18.81 -14.54
C TYR A 117 25.18 -19.96 -13.65
N GLU A 118 26.00 -20.33 -12.67
CA GLU A 118 25.66 -21.27 -11.60
C GLU A 118 25.59 -20.50 -10.28
N PHE A 119 24.48 -20.63 -9.55
CA PHE A 119 24.32 -20.05 -8.23
C PHE A 119 23.77 -21.08 -7.24
N SER A 120 24.20 -20.96 -5.98
CA SER A 120 23.78 -21.84 -4.90
C SER A 120 22.57 -21.26 -4.18
N VAL A 121 21.49 -22.03 -4.09
CA VAL A 121 20.26 -21.67 -3.37
C VAL A 121 19.96 -22.67 -2.26
N PRO A 122 19.24 -22.27 -1.19
CA PRO A 122 18.75 -23.24 -0.21
C PRO A 122 17.88 -24.31 -0.86
N ALA A 123 18.19 -25.59 -0.63
CA ALA A 123 17.40 -26.72 -1.14
C ALA A 123 15.97 -26.70 -0.57
N PHE A 124 15.81 -26.22 0.66
CA PHE A 124 14.52 -26.04 1.34
C PHE A 124 14.42 -24.64 1.92
N ASN A 125 13.89 -23.68 1.15
CA ASN A 125 13.88 -22.27 1.54
C ASN A 125 12.73 -21.90 2.52
N TYR A 126 12.69 -22.58 3.67
CA TYR A 126 11.72 -22.30 4.72
C TYR A 126 11.85 -20.90 5.34
N PRO A 127 13.02 -20.23 5.43
CA PRO A 127 13.09 -18.86 5.97
C PRO A 127 12.36 -17.84 5.11
N ALA A 128 12.36 -18.02 3.79
CA ALA A 128 11.61 -17.14 2.88
C ALA A 128 10.09 -17.28 3.08
N ILE A 129 9.59 -18.51 3.25
CA ILE A 129 8.16 -18.75 3.54
C ILE A 129 7.79 -18.15 4.90
N ALA A 130 8.60 -18.41 5.94
CA ALA A 130 8.40 -17.85 7.28
C ALA A 130 8.32 -16.32 7.25
N SER A 131 9.21 -15.67 6.48
CA SER A 131 9.23 -14.21 6.35
C SER A 131 7.95 -13.66 5.75
N ARG A 132 7.39 -14.33 4.72
CA ARG A 132 6.11 -13.94 4.12
C ARG A 132 4.93 -14.13 5.08
N LEU A 133 4.88 -15.26 5.78
CA LEU A 133 3.86 -15.53 6.80
C LEU A 133 3.86 -14.48 7.91
N ILE A 134 5.03 -14.12 8.46
CA ILE A 134 5.14 -13.09 9.49
C ILE A 134 4.76 -11.70 8.97
N LYS A 135 5.17 -11.37 7.73
CA LYS A 135 4.79 -10.12 7.09
C LYS A 135 3.26 -10.00 6.99
N ARG A 136 2.58 -11.07 6.56
CA ARG A 136 1.12 -11.13 6.47
C ARG A 136 0.47 -11.00 7.86
N TRP A 137 0.92 -11.76 8.85
CA TRP A 137 0.35 -11.70 10.20
C TRP A 137 0.48 -10.31 10.83
N LYS A 138 1.63 -9.64 10.69
CA LYS A 138 1.82 -8.26 11.18
C LYS A 138 0.86 -7.29 10.48
N GLN A 139 0.58 -7.52 9.20
CA GLN A 139 -0.39 -6.73 8.44
C GLN A 139 -1.84 -7.00 8.89
N ASP A 140 -2.20 -8.26 9.17
CA ASP A 140 -3.55 -8.61 9.65
C ASP A 140 -3.81 -8.01 11.03
N GLN A 141 -2.82 -8.07 11.94
CA GLN A 141 -2.90 -7.44 13.26
C GLN A 141 -3.06 -5.91 13.17
N SER A 142 -2.26 -5.25 12.34
CA SER A 142 -2.36 -3.79 12.19
C SER A 142 -3.69 -3.37 11.54
N THR A 143 -4.23 -4.20 10.64
CA THR A 143 -5.54 -3.99 10.02
C THR A 143 -6.65 -4.10 11.07
N LEU A 144 -6.64 -5.17 11.86
CA LEU A 144 -7.63 -5.36 12.93
C LEU A 144 -7.58 -4.24 13.97
N ASP A 145 -6.39 -3.87 14.43
CA ASP A 145 -6.19 -2.81 15.42
C ASP A 145 -6.69 -1.45 14.88
N PHE A 146 -6.33 -1.11 13.65
CA PHE A 146 -6.84 0.08 12.96
C PHE A 146 -8.38 0.09 12.88
N VAL A 147 -9.00 -0.99 12.40
CA VAL A 147 -10.45 -1.08 12.24
C VAL A 147 -11.13 -0.96 13.60
N LEU A 148 -10.66 -1.68 14.63
CA LEU A 148 -11.26 -1.61 15.97
C LEU A 148 -11.17 -0.21 16.58
N GLN A 149 -10.01 0.46 16.47
CA GLN A 149 -9.86 1.83 16.98
C GLN A 149 -10.73 2.83 16.21
N ALA A 150 -10.84 2.67 14.88
CA ALA A 150 -11.70 3.51 14.05
C ALA A 150 -13.18 3.33 14.41
N GLU A 151 -13.64 2.08 14.54
CA GLU A 151 -15.02 1.75 14.89
C GLU A 151 -15.41 2.25 16.29
N ARG A 152 -14.47 2.17 17.24
CA ARG A 152 -14.64 2.72 18.58
C ARG A 152 -14.50 4.23 18.65
N LYS A 153 -14.11 4.89 17.54
CA LYS A 153 -13.83 6.33 17.45
C LYS A 153 -12.69 6.77 18.39
N GLU A 154 -11.81 5.83 18.72
CA GLU A 154 -10.62 6.04 19.55
C GLU A 154 -9.39 6.38 18.70
N LEU A 155 -9.44 6.11 17.39
CA LEU A 155 -8.35 6.40 16.46
C LEU A 155 -8.14 7.92 16.28
N ASN A 156 -7.00 8.43 16.72
CA ASN A 156 -6.54 9.79 16.41
C ASN A 156 -5.61 9.75 15.17
N LEU A 157 -6.08 10.26 14.03
CA LEU A 157 -5.34 10.19 12.76
C LEU A 157 -4.02 10.95 12.80
N GLN A 158 -3.98 12.12 13.43
CA GLN A 158 -2.76 12.93 13.50
C GLN A 158 -1.66 12.18 14.25
N GLN A 159 -1.98 11.62 15.42
CA GLN A 159 -1.02 10.84 16.20
C GLN A 159 -0.65 9.53 15.49
N TRP A 160 -1.64 8.85 14.90
CA TRP A 160 -1.42 7.59 14.23
C TRP A 160 -0.59 7.72 12.95
N LEU A 161 -0.72 8.82 12.20
CA LEU A 161 0.08 9.10 11.00
C LEU A 161 1.39 9.87 11.29
N THR A 162 1.98 9.64 12.46
CA THR A 162 3.34 10.13 12.81
C THR A 162 4.35 8.98 12.88
N GLY A 163 5.61 9.26 12.54
CA GLY A 163 6.68 8.27 12.59
C GLY A 163 7.72 8.47 11.47
N THR A 164 8.46 7.41 11.15
CA THR A 164 9.37 7.41 10.00
C THR A 164 8.59 7.45 8.69
N SER A 165 9.20 7.92 7.60
CA SER A 165 8.54 8.01 6.29
C SER A 165 7.95 6.66 5.84
N GLN A 166 8.64 5.55 6.11
CA GLN A 166 8.14 4.21 5.79
C GLN A 166 6.93 3.81 6.64
N GLN A 167 6.91 4.16 7.93
CA GLN A 167 5.77 3.91 8.81
C GLN A 167 4.54 4.69 8.35
N ILE A 168 4.72 5.98 8.03
CA ILE A 168 3.64 6.83 7.52
C ILE A 168 3.08 6.23 6.23
N GLN A 169 3.93 5.90 5.25
CA GLN A 169 3.47 5.30 3.98
C GLN A 169 2.70 3.99 4.18
N THR A 170 3.16 3.14 5.09
CA THR A 170 2.49 1.87 5.40
C THR A 170 1.11 2.11 6.01
N ARG A 171 1.02 3.06 6.95
CA ARG A 171 -0.23 3.43 7.63
C ARG A 171 -1.21 4.13 6.70
N GLU A 172 -0.74 5.06 5.85
CA GLU A 172 -1.58 5.68 4.83
C GLU A 172 -2.13 4.65 3.84
N SER A 173 -1.29 3.70 3.40
CA SER A 173 -1.74 2.61 2.51
C SER A 173 -2.80 1.73 3.16
N LEU A 174 -2.63 1.42 4.46
CA LEU A 174 -3.62 0.66 5.23
C LEU A 174 -4.93 1.43 5.36
N LEU A 175 -4.87 2.71 5.76
CA LEU A 175 -6.04 3.58 5.82
C LEU A 175 -6.78 3.62 4.48
N ILE A 176 -6.09 3.89 3.38
CA ILE A 176 -6.68 3.97 2.04
C ILE A 176 -7.42 2.68 1.66
N ARG A 177 -6.84 1.52 1.98
CA ARG A 177 -7.40 0.22 1.65
C ARG A 177 -8.64 -0.13 2.49
N GLU A 178 -8.61 0.21 3.77
CA GLU A 178 -9.65 -0.21 4.73
C GLU A 178 -10.80 0.80 4.86
N LEU A 179 -10.75 1.98 4.23
CA LEU A 179 -11.82 2.98 4.37
C LEU A 179 -13.22 2.45 3.99
N ASP A 180 -13.33 1.58 2.99
CA ASP A 180 -14.63 1.01 2.58
C ASP A 180 -15.18 -0.05 3.55
N SER A 181 -14.32 -0.61 4.41
CA SER A 181 -14.73 -1.61 5.40
C SER A 181 -15.26 -1.00 6.69
N LEU A 182 -15.06 0.31 6.88
CA LEU A 182 -15.52 1.04 8.06
C LEU A 182 -17.01 1.36 8.02
N SER A 183 -17.64 1.38 9.20
CA SER A 183 -19.00 1.83 9.36
C SER A 183 -19.16 3.31 8.99
N PRO A 184 -20.34 3.75 8.54
CA PRO A 184 -20.60 5.17 8.25
C PRO A 184 -20.31 6.09 9.45
N SER A 185 -20.49 5.57 10.67
CA SER A 185 -20.25 6.33 11.90
C SER A 185 -18.76 6.51 12.19
N ALA A 186 -17.94 5.49 11.91
CA ALA A 186 -16.48 5.55 12.03
C ALA A 186 -15.92 6.49 10.97
N LEU A 187 -16.35 6.33 9.71
CA LEU A 187 -15.94 7.20 8.61
C LEU A 187 -16.22 8.67 8.91
N LYS A 188 -17.42 8.99 9.41
CA LYS A 188 -17.77 10.36 9.83
C LYS A 188 -16.86 10.89 10.94
N ALA A 189 -16.50 10.06 11.92
CA ALA A 189 -15.58 10.47 12.98
C ALA A 189 -14.19 10.79 12.42
N LEU A 190 -13.70 9.98 11.48
CA LEU A 190 -12.41 10.21 10.81
C LEU A 190 -12.43 11.47 9.92
N THR A 191 -13.47 11.70 9.13
CA THR A 191 -13.58 12.91 8.29
C THR A 191 -13.68 14.18 9.13
N THR A 192 -14.37 14.10 10.28
CA THR A 192 -14.49 15.22 11.22
C THR A 192 -13.12 15.68 11.74
N GLN A 193 -12.20 14.75 12.00
CA GLN A 193 -10.84 15.08 12.46
C GLN A 193 -10.07 15.94 11.44
N LEU A 194 -10.35 15.79 10.14
CA LEU A 194 -9.67 16.56 9.09
C LEU A 194 -10.41 17.84 8.71
N THR A 195 -11.74 17.83 8.75
CA THR A 195 -12.56 18.97 8.31
C THR A 195 -12.78 20.02 9.39
N GLN A 196 -12.74 19.63 10.67
CA GLN A 196 -12.96 20.55 11.80
C GLN A 196 -11.66 20.94 12.52
N ALA A 197 -10.54 20.25 12.25
CA ALA A 197 -9.25 20.67 12.77
C ALA A 197 -8.75 21.93 12.04
N ASN A 198 -8.03 22.78 12.75
CA ASN A 198 -7.34 23.91 12.14
C ASN A 198 -6.27 23.38 11.17
N VAL A 199 -6.48 23.64 9.87
CA VAL A 199 -5.67 23.17 8.73
C VAL A 199 -4.18 23.50 8.88
N THR A 200 -3.83 24.46 9.72
CA THR A 200 -2.44 24.89 9.97
C THR A 200 -1.62 23.92 10.83
N SER A 201 -2.23 22.93 11.46
CA SER A 201 -1.54 22.06 12.43
C SER A 201 -0.94 20.80 11.82
N TRP A 202 -1.64 20.15 10.89
CA TRP A 202 -1.21 18.90 10.25
C TRP A 202 -2.20 18.47 9.16
N LEU A 203 -1.71 17.86 8.07
CA LEU A 203 -2.53 17.20 7.05
C LEU A 203 -1.85 15.91 6.57
N PRO A 204 -2.61 14.85 6.28
CA PRO A 204 -2.08 13.64 5.63
C PRO A 204 -1.79 13.90 4.14
N SER A 205 -1.24 12.91 3.44
CA SER A 205 -0.98 13.03 2.01
C SER A 205 -2.26 13.26 1.20
N THR A 206 -2.13 13.88 0.02
CA THR A 206 -3.26 14.11 -0.88
C THR A 206 -3.96 12.81 -1.27
N ALA A 207 -3.24 11.69 -1.37
CA ALA A 207 -3.82 10.39 -1.67
C ALA A 207 -4.83 9.95 -0.59
N VAL A 208 -4.50 10.17 0.69
CA VAL A 208 -5.41 9.89 1.82
C VAL A 208 -6.64 10.79 1.74
N VAL A 209 -6.45 12.10 1.54
CA VAL A 209 -7.57 13.06 1.50
C VAL A 209 -8.50 12.75 0.32
N VAL A 210 -7.96 12.44 -0.86
CA VAL A 210 -8.73 12.00 -2.04
C VAL A 210 -9.55 10.76 -1.70
N ARG A 211 -8.93 9.71 -1.13
CA ARG A 211 -9.66 8.47 -0.82
C ARG A 211 -10.76 8.71 0.21
N MET A 212 -10.47 9.47 1.27
CA MET A 212 -11.47 9.82 2.29
C MET A 212 -12.62 10.63 1.68
N ALA A 213 -12.35 11.58 0.79
CA ALA A 213 -13.37 12.35 0.08
C ALA A 213 -14.25 11.44 -0.81
N GLN A 214 -13.65 10.50 -1.54
CA GLN A 214 -14.37 9.53 -2.37
C GLN A 214 -15.29 8.62 -1.56
N VAL A 215 -14.82 8.06 -0.44
CA VAL A 215 -15.62 7.10 0.34
C VAL A 215 -16.70 7.82 1.15
N SER A 216 -16.39 8.99 1.70
CA SER A 216 -17.36 9.76 2.49
C SER A 216 -18.35 10.55 1.65
N GLN A 217 -18.01 10.89 0.41
CA GLN A 217 -18.73 11.85 -0.43
C GLN A 217 -19.01 13.18 0.31
N ASP A 218 -18.16 13.52 1.29
CA ASP A 218 -18.32 14.71 2.11
C ASP A 218 -17.79 15.94 1.38
N LYS A 219 -18.66 16.95 1.21
CA LYS A 219 -18.29 18.22 0.59
C LYS A 219 -17.13 18.90 1.32
N ALA A 220 -17.09 18.86 2.65
CA ALA A 220 -16.04 19.50 3.44
C ALA A 220 -14.68 18.83 3.22
N MET A 221 -14.66 17.52 2.95
CA MET A 221 -13.44 16.80 2.57
C MET A 221 -12.92 17.23 1.19
N TYR A 222 -13.83 17.42 0.22
CA TYR A 222 -13.45 17.98 -1.08
C TYR A 222 -13.00 19.45 -0.98
N ASP A 223 -13.66 20.26 -0.15
CA ASP A 223 -13.24 21.65 0.08
C ASP A 223 -11.83 21.71 0.68
N LEU A 224 -11.49 20.77 1.58
CA LEU A 224 -10.13 20.60 2.07
C LEU A 224 -9.16 20.21 0.93
N LEU A 225 -9.51 19.19 0.15
CA LEU A 225 -8.69 18.72 -0.99
C LEU A 225 -8.36 19.86 -1.96
N TRP A 226 -9.33 20.69 -2.31
CA TRP A 226 -9.13 21.78 -3.27
C TRP A 226 -8.28 22.93 -2.72
N ARG A 227 -8.14 23.05 -1.40
CA ARG A 227 -7.24 24.03 -0.76
C ARG A 227 -5.81 23.51 -0.64
N MET A 228 -5.59 22.21 -0.77
CA MET A 228 -4.25 21.62 -0.74
C MET A 228 -3.43 21.99 -1.98
N ARG A 229 -2.11 21.85 -1.87
CA ARG A 229 -1.23 21.96 -3.04
C ARG A 229 -1.61 20.92 -4.07
N ALA A 230 -1.81 21.38 -5.31
CA ALA A 230 -2.09 20.49 -6.44
C ALA A 230 -0.92 19.55 -6.71
N ASP A 231 -1.24 18.30 -6.99
CA ASP A 231 -0.32 17.20 -7.26
C ASP A 231 -0.96 16.19 -8.23
N TYR A 232 -0.30 15.06 -8.44
CA TYR A 232 -0.83 14.00 -9.30
C TYR A 232 -2.18 13.44 -8.80
N ASN A 233 -2.35 13.23 -7.50
CA ASN A 233 -3.55 12.61 -6.92
C ASN A 233 -4.79 13.50 -7.09
N SER A 234 -4.65 14.79 -6.80
CA SER A 234 -5.72 15.77 -7.01
C SER A 234 -6.10 15.92 -8.48
N GLN A 235 -5.14 15.85 -9.41
CA GLN A 235 -5.44 15.85 -10.85
C GLN A 235 -6.18 14.57 -11.30
N GLN A 236 -5.77 13.41 -10.81
CA GLN A 236 -6.47 12.15 -11.11
C GLN A 236 -7.90 12.15 -10.55
N GLU A 237 -8.12 12.74 -9.37
CA GLU A 237 -9.46 12.87 -8.83
C GLU A 237 -10.36 13.75 -9.70
N LEU A 238 -9.85 14.87 -10.24
CA LEU A 238 -10.62 15.67 -11.20
C LEU A 238 -11.02 14.85 -12.43
N LYS A 239 -10.09 14.06 -12.97
CA LYS A 239 -10.38 13.20 -14.11
C LYS A 239 -11.48 12.19 -13.77
N ARG A 240 -11.38 11.52 -12.61
CA ARG A 240 -12.39 10.56 -12.13
C ARG A 240 -13.77 11.21 -11.97
N LEU A 241 -13.83 12.41 -11.40
CA LEU A 241 -15.08 13.17 -11.24
C LEU A 241 -15.68 13.53 -12.60
N ALA A 242 -14.86 13.96 -13.56
CA ALA A 242 -15.31 14.25 -14.92
C ALA A 242 -15.82 13.01 -15.66
N ASP A 243 -15.17 11.86 -15.47
CA ASP A 243 -15.61 10.58 -16.04
C ASP A 243 -16.92 10.09 -15.39
N THR A 244 -17.16 10.41 -14.11
CA THR A 244 -18.41 10.09 -13.39
C THR A 244 -19.57 10.98 -13.86
N GLY A 245 -19.33 12.30 -13.97
CA GLY A 245 -20.24 13.24 -14.64
C GLY A 245 -21.59 13.51 -13.93
N ASP A 246 -21.81 13.02 -12.71
CA ASP A 246 -23.03 13.28 -11.95
C ASP A 246 -23.06 14.71 -11.38
N ALA A 247 -24.21 15.13 -10.86
CA ALA A 247 -24.40 16.49 -10.35
C ALA A 247 -23.40 16.86 -9.25
N PHE A 248 -23.08 15.91 -8.36
CA PHE A 248 -22.09 16.11 -7.32
C PHE A 248 -20.68 16.27 -7.90
N SER A 249 -20.28 15.42 -8.84
CA SER A 249 -18.96 15.45 -9.45
C SER A 249 -18.74 16.72 -10.26
N LEU A 250 -19.74 17.15 -11.03
CA LEU A 250 -19.71 18.44 -11.74
C LEU A 250 -19.57 19.60 -10.75
N GLN A 251 -20.28 19.57 -9.62
CA GLN A 251 -20.12 20.56 -8.57
C GLN A 251 -18.70 20.57 -7.99
N GLN A 252 -18.09 19.41 -7.78
CA GLN A 252 -16.71 19.35 -7.28
C GLN A 252 -15.69 19.84 -8.31
N LEU A 253 -15.88 19.58 -9.61
CA LEU A 253 -15.06 20.16 -10.66
C LEU A 253 -15.14 21.70 -10.66
N MET A 254 -16.34 22.25 -10.47
CA MET A 254 -16.54 23.70 -10.35
C MET A 254 -15.83 24.25 -9.10
N ASN A 255 -15.96 23.57 -7.95
CA ASN A 255 -15.31 23.97 -6.69
C ASN A 255 -13.77 23.94 -6.79
N ALA A 256 -13.20 22.95 -7.49
CA ALA A 256 -11.75 22.82 -7.66
C ALA A 256 -11.10 24.00 -8.38
N THR A 257 -11.88 24.82 -9.10
CA THR A 257 -11.37 26.03 -9.77
C THR A 257 -10.88 27.10 -8.80
N ILE A 258 -11.18 26.99 -7.50
CA ILE A 258 -10.59 27.86 -6.47
C ILE A 258 -9.06 27.69 -6.39
N ASN A 259 -8.55 26.50 -6.73
CA ASN A 259 -7.13 26.22 -6.75
C ASN A 259 -6.52 26.71 -8.06
N PRO A 260 -5.60 27.70 -8.04
CA PRO A 260 -5.03 28.26 -9.27
C PRO A 260 -4.32 27.22 -10.14
N SER A 261 -3.70 26.20 -9.52
CA SER A 261 -2.97 25.15 -10.25
C SER A 261 -3.89 24.13 -10.90
N LEU A 262 -5.06 23.85 -10.32
CA LEU A 262 -6.04 22.91 -10.87
C LEU A 262 -7.03 23.57 -11.84
N LYS A 263 -7.26 24.89 -11.71
CA LYS A 263 -8.26 25.65 -12.46
C LYS A 263 -8.24 25.39 -13.97
N PRO A 264 -7.10 25.46 -14.69
CA PRO A 264 -7.10 25.21 -16.14
C PRO A 264 -7.55 23.79 -16.49
N HIS A 265 -7.15 22.81 -15.67
CA HIS A 265 -7.51 21.40 -15.87
C HIS A 265 -9.00 21.16 -15.61
N ALA A 266 -9.52 21.71 -14.51
CA ALA A 266 -10.93 21.60 -14.14
C ALA A 266 -11.84 22.25 -15.20
N ILE A 267 -11.51 23.47 -15.67
CA ILE A 267 -12.27 24.14 -16.75
C ILE A 267 -12.27 23.30 -18.02
N ARG A 268 -11.11 22.77 -18.44
CA ARG A 268 -11.03 21.91 -19.62
C ARG A 268 -11.90 20.66 -19.51
N LEU A 269 -11.94 20.03 -18.33
CA LEU A 269 -12.78 18.85 -18.11
C LEU A 269 -14.27 19.20 -18.15
N LEU A 270 -14.67 20.33 -17.55
CA LEU A 270 -16.04 20.84 -17.60
C LEU A 270 -16.49 21.10 -19.05
N THR A 271 -15.63 21.71 -19.88
CA THR A 271 -15.95 22.03 -21.28
C THR A 271 -15.95 20.82 -22.21
N LYS A 272 -15.37 19.68 -21.79
CA LYS A 272 -15.36 18.44 -22.57
C LYS A 272 -16.72 17.75 -22.58
N SER A 273 -17.58 18.01 -21.59
CA SER A 273 -18.92 17.42 -21.55
C SER A 273 -19.77 17.90 -22.74
N ASN A 274 -20.47 16.97 -23.38
CA ASN A 274 -21.35 17.27 -24.51
C ASN A 274 -22.63 16.40 -24.42
N PRO A 275 -23.82 17.00 -24.25
CA PRO A 275 -24.07 18.44 -24.07
C PRO A 275 -23.59 18.98 -22.72
N LEU A 276 -23.26 20.27 -22.65
CA LEU A 276 -22.99 20.97 -21.39
C LEU A 276 -24.26 21.05 -20.54
N SER A 277 -24.19 20.65 -19.27
CA SER A 277 -25.34 20.81 -18.35
C SER A 277 -25.66 22.30 -18.11
N PRO A 278 -26.92 22.64 -17.77
CA PRO A 278 -27.31 24.01 -17.46
C PRO A 278 -26.46 24.66 -16.36
N GLU A 279 -26.10 23.89 -15.31
CA GLU A 279 -25.30 24.34 -14.18
C GLU A 279 -23.87 24.69 -14.63
N VAL A 280 -23.28 23.83 -15.47
CA VAL A 280 -21.95 24.07 -16.04
C VAL A 280 -21.96 25.29 -16.95
N LYS A 281 -23.00 25.46 -17.78
CA LYS A 281 -23.16 26.66 -18.61
C LYS A 281 -23.20 27.93 -17.76
N GLN A 282 -24.04 27.95 -16.73
CA GLN A 282 -24.16 29.11 -15.84
C GLN A 282 -22.84 29.44 -15.13
N PHE A 283 -22.13 28.41 -14.66
CA PHE A 283 -20.82 28.57 -14.04
C PHE A 283 -19.78 29.14 -15.02
N LEU A 284 -19.68 28.59 -16.23
CA LEU A 284 -18.73 29.06 -17.24
C LEU A 284 -19.04 30.50 -17.70
N ILE A 285 -20.32 30.89 -17.79
CA ILE A 285 -20.73 32.27 -18.05
C ILE A 285 -20.24 33.20 -16.93
N ALA A 286 -20.45 32.82 -15.66
CA ALA A 286 -20.00 33.60 -14.52
C ALA A 286 -18.46 33.77 -14.52
N LYS A 287 -17.73 32.72 -14.91
CA LYS A 287 -16.28 32.76 -15.10
C LYS A 287 -15.85 33.68 -16.25
N MET A 288 -16.57 33.69 -17.36
CA MET A 288 -16.32 34.61 -18.49
C MET A 288 -16.70 36.07 -18.22
N ALA A 289 -17.44 36.35 -17.15
CA ALA A 289 -17.65 37.73 -16.70
C ALA A 289 -16.39 38.31 -16.02
N LEU A 290 -15.46 37.47 -15.57
CA LEU A 290 -14.20 37.87 -14.94
C LEU A 290 -13.10 37.98 -16.00
N SER A 291 -12.48 39.16 -16.09
CA SER A 291 -11.48 39.48 -17.14
C SER A 291 -10.29 38.53 -17.18
N GLU A 292 -9.85 38.03 -16.02
CA GLU A 292 -8.68 37.13 -15.93
C GLU A 292 -9.00 35.70 -16.37
N GLU A 293 -10.27 35.30 -16.33
CA GLU A 293 -10.71 33.92 -16.59
C GLU A 293 -11.42 33.78 -17.95
N ALA A 294 -11.94 34.88 -18.52
CA ALA A 294 -12.68 34.88 -19.78
C ALA A 294 -11.91 34.28 -20.95
N THR A 295 -10.66 34.69 -21.17
CA THR A 295 -9.82 34.16 -22.25
C THR A 295 -9.55 32.66 -22.09
N LEU A 296 -9.33 32.18 -20.87
CA LEU A 296 -9.08 30.77 -20.59
C LEU A 296 -10.33 29.94 -20.90
N VAL A 297 -11.49 30.35 -20.39
CA VAL A 297 -12.76 29.63 -20.58
C VAL A 297 -13.17 29.62 -22.04
N ALA A 298 -13.14 30.77 -22.72
CA ALA A 298 -13.46 30.88 -24.14
C ALA A 298 -12.56 29.96 -24.99
N ARG A 299 -11.25 29.91 -24.69
CA ARG A 299 -10.32 29.05 -25.41
C ARG A 299 -10.64 27.58 -25.23
N GLN A 300 -10.94 27.15 -24.00
CA GLN A 300 -11.30 25.76 -23.74
C GLN A 300 -12.63 25.38 -24.42
N LEU A 301 -13.63 26.27 -24.40
CA LEU A 301 -14.89 26.04 -25.10
C LEU A 301 -14.71 25.91 -26.62
N ALA A 302 -13.95 26.81 -27.23
CA ALA A 302 -13.65 26.75 -28.66
C ALA A 302 -12.89 25.46 -29.05
N GLN A 303 -11.91 25.04 -28.24
CA GLN A 303 -11.14 23.81 -28.46
C GLN A 303 -11.99 22.54 -28.32
N GLN A 304 -13.06 22.56 -27.54
CA GLN A 304 -13.97 21.42 -27.36
C GLN A 304 -15.20 21.47 -28.30
N GLY A 305 -15.21 22.39 -29.28
CA GLY A 305 -16.25 22.46 -30.32
C GLY A 305 -17.48 23.30 -29.97
N HIS A 306 -17.46 24.07 -28.87
CA HIS A 306 -18.58 24.91 -28.45
C HIS A 306 -18.55 26.33 -29.04
N GLN A 307 -18.04 26.50 -30.27
CA GLN A 307 -17.86 27.81 -30.91
C GLN A 307 -19.20 28.51 -31.18
N THR A 308 -20.20 27.79 -31.69
CA THR A 308 -21.54 28.34 -31.96
C THR A 308 -22.18 28.91 -30.70
N TRP A 309 -22.06 28.20 -29.57
CA TRP A 309 -22.55 28.69 -28.28
C TRP A 309 -21.79 29.94 -27.79
N LEU A 310 -20.49 30.06 -28.06
CA LEU A 310 -19.73 31.27 -27.76
C LEU A 310 -20.20 32.48 -28.58
N GLU A 311 -20.49 32.29 -29.87
CA GLU A 311 -21.03 33.33 -30.75
C GLU A 311 -22.43 33.79 -30.29
N GLU A 312 -23.30 32.83 -29.94
CA GLU A 312 -24.59 33.12 -29.32
C GLU A 312 -24.43 33.93 -28.02
N LEU A 313 -23.47 33.58 -27.16
CA LEU A 313 -23.22 34.30 -25.91
C LEU A 313 -22.75 35.74 -26.14
N ILE A 314 -21.88 35.98 -27.12
CA ILE A 314 -21.43 37.35 -27.45
C ILE A 314 -22.63 38.23 -27.86
N SER A 315 -23.55 37.69 -28.65
CA SER A 315 -24.72 38.43 -29.15
C SER A 315 -25.84 38.62 -28.11
N SER A 316 -26.02 37.66 -27.21
CA SER A 316 -27.17 37.60 -26.30
C SER A 316 -26.88 37.97 -24.85
N ASN A 317 -25.62 37.87 -24.38
CA ASN A 317 -25.28 38.00 -22.97
C ASN A 317 -24.34 39.20 -22.69
N ARG A 318 -24.86 40.23 -22.02
CA ARG A 318 -24.08 41.44 -21.68
C ARG A 318 -23.08 41.25 -20.54
N GLN A 319 -23.14 40.14 -19.81
CA GLN A 319 -22.27 39.89 -18.66
C GLN A 319 -20.89 39.39 -19.08
N VAL A 320 -20.78 38.73 -20.24
CA VAL A 320 -19.51 38.19 -20.72
C VAL A 320 -18.63 39.28 -21.34
N LYS A 321 -17.30 39.11 -21.24
CA LYS A 321 -16.34 40.04 -21.84
C LYS A 321 -16.18 39.77 -23.34
N ALA A 322 -17.17 40.19 -24.14
CA ALA A 322 -17.25 39.96 -25.59
C ALA A 322 -15.92 40.16 -26.35
N ARG A 323 -15.23 41.29 -26.13
CA ARG A 323 -13.94 41.59 -26.78
C ARG A 323 -12.86 40.53 -26.54
N GLN A 324 -12.82 39.91 -25.35
CA GLN A 324 -11.84 38.88 -25.01
C GLN A 324 -12.21 37.53 -25.64
N ILE A 325 -13.52 37.24 -25.75
CA ILE A 325 -14.01 36.03 -26.41
C ILE A 325 -13.78 36.14 -27.93
N GLU A 326 -14.06 37.28 -28.54
CA GLU A 326 -13.80 37.56 -29.95
C GLU A 326 -12.32 37.40 -30.32
N GLN A 327 -11.39 37.76 -29.43
CA GLN A 327 -9.95 37.56 -29.65
C GLN A 327 -9.55 36.08 -29.73
N VAL A 328 -10.34 35.18 -29.15
CA VAL A 328 -10.08 33.74 -29.13
C VAL A 328 -10.74 33.03 -30.33
N LEU A 329 -11.80 33.61 -30.89
CA LEU A 329 -12.51 33.06 -32.07
C LEU A 329 -11.87 33.45 -33.42
N LYS A 330 -10.89 34.36 -33.42
CA LYS A 330 -10.09 34.75 -34.59
C LYS A 330 -8.92 33.80 -34.81
#